data_AF-A0A972AZ00-F1
#
_entry.id   AF-A0A972AZ00-F1
#
_cell.length_a   1.000
_cell.length_b   1.000
_cell.length_c   1.000
_cell.angle_alpha   90.00
_cell.angle_beta   90.00
_cell.angle_gamma   90.00
#
_symmetry.space_group_name_H-M   'P 1'
#
loop_
_entity.id
_entity.type
_entity.pdbx_description
1 polymer ?
#
loop_
_entity_poly.entity_id
_entity_poly.type
_entity_poly.pdbx_seq_one_letter_code
_entity_poly.pdbx_strand_id
1 'polypeptide(L)'
;MSQFMINMLFVGGSFLLYIGIAYWARAGSTKEFYVAGGGVHPIANGMATAADWMSAASFISMAGIIAATGYASSAYLMGWTGGYVILAMLLAPYLRKFGKFTVPDFIGERFYSRGARLMAVLCLILASVTYVIGQMTGAGVAFSRFLEVSSEAGIWIAAAIVFLYAVFGGMKGISYTQVAQYVVLIVAYTIPAVFISLQLTNNPNPMFGMFGTHAESGAPLLQKLSEVLVELGFRDYAADVPSHLNMVLFTLSLMVGTAGLPHVIIRFFTVPKVADARWSAGWALVFIALLYLTAP
;
A
#
# COMPACT_ATOMS: atom_id res chain seq x y z
N MET A 1 26.62 -19.61 -2.18
CA MET A 1 26.40 -18.31 -2.85
C MET A 1 26.61 -17.20 -1.84
N SER A 2 27.16 -16.04 -2.22
CA SER A 2 27.21 -14.88 -1.33
C SER A 2 25.81 -14.28 -1.13
N GLN A 3 25.56 -13.63 0.01
CA GLN A 3 24.31 -12.93 0.29
C GLN A 3 23.98 -11.91 -0.80
N PHE A 4 24.99 -11.19 -1.28
CA PHE A 4 24.86 -10.24 -2.39
C PHE A 4 24.34 -10.90 -3.67
N MET A 5 24.84 -12.08 -4.02
CA MET A 5 24.39 -12.81 -5.21
C MET A 5 22.94 -13.32 -5.06
N ILE A 6 22.55 -13.75 -3.86
CA ILE A 6 21.17 -14.14 -3.57
C ILE A 6 20.24 -12.92 -3.71
N ASN A 7 20.62 -11.77 -3.14
CA ASN A 7 19.86 -10.53 -3.27
C ASN A 7 19.68 -10.14 -4.74
N MET A 8 20.76 -10.18 -5.53
CA MET A 8 20.70 -9.83 -6.95
C MET A 8 19.81 -10.78 -7.75
N LEU A 9 19.84 -12.09 -7.44
CA LEU A 9 18.96 -13.07 -8.08
C LEU A 9 17.48 -12.84 -7.74
N PHE A 10 17.15 -12.57 -6.48
CA PHE A 10 15.76 -12.29 -6.08
C PHE A 10 15.26 -10.95 -6.65
N VAL A 11 16.05 -9.89 -6.53
CA VAL A 11 15.71 -8.57 -7.04
C VAL A 11 15.60 -8.60 -8.57
N GLY A 12 16.64 -9.09 -9.26
CA GLY A 12 16.66 -9.22 -10.71
C GLY A 12 15.55 -10.14 -11.22
N GLY A 13 15.34 -11.29 -10.57
CA GLY A 13 14.26 -12.22 -10.90
C GLY A 13 12.88 -11.60 -10.75
N SER A 14 12.65 -10.82 -9.69
CA SER A 14 11.38 -10.10 -9.50
C SER A 14 11.13 -9.06 -10.60
N PHE A 15 12.16 -8.29 -10.99
CA PHE A 15 12.04 -7.33 -12.09
C PHE A 15 11.83 -8.00 -13.44
N LEU A 16 12.54 -9.09 -13.73
CA LEU A 16 12.33 -9.87 -14.94
C LEU A 16 10.91 -10.44 -15.01
N LEU A 17 10.38 -10.93 -13.89
CA LEU A 17 8.99 -11.36 -13.79
C LEU A 17 8.02 -10.21 -14.08
N TYR A 18 8.21 -9.05 -13.43
CA TYR A 18 7.31 -7.90 -13.62
C TYR A 18 7.37 -7.35 -15.05
N ILE A 19 8.56 -7.21 -15.62
CA ILE A 19 8.75 -6.76 -17.00
C ILE A 19 8.16 -7.81 -17.97
N GLY A 20 8.36 -9.09 -17.71
CA GLY A 20 7.79 -10.19 -18.51
C GLY A 20 6.26 -10.17 -18.51
N ILE A 21 5.63 -9.96 -17.35
CA ILE A 21 4.18 -9.79 -17.23
C ILE A 21 3.71 -8.52 -17.95
N ALA A 22 4.42 -7.39 -17.79
CA ALA A 22 4.05 -6.15 -18.45
C ALA A 22 4.12 -6.25 -19.99
N TYR A 23 5.11 -6.98 -20.51
CA TYR A 23 5.25 -7.26 -21.94
C TYR A 23 4.13 -8.20 -22.45
N TRP A 24 3.85 -9.28 -21.71
CA TRP A 24 2.79 -10.23 -22.06
C TRP A 24 1.39 -9.61 -22.01
N ALA A 25 1.12 -8.80 -20.98
CA ALA A 25 -0.16 -8.15 -20.75
C ALA A 25 -0.25 -6.72 -21.35
N ARG A 26 0.60 -6.40 -22.34
CA ARG A 26 0.65 -5.09 -22.98
C ARG A 26 -0.72 -4.68 -23.55
N ALA A 27 -1.10 -3.44 -23.29
CA ALA A 27 -2.34 -2.86 -23.82
C ALA A 27 -2.25 -2.66 -25.35
N GLY A 28 -3.23 -3.18 -26.09
CA GLY A 28 -3.38 -2.98 -27.54
C GLY A 28 -4.38 -1.88 -27.92
N SER A 29 -5.12 -1.33 -26.95
CA SER A 29 -6.12 -0.28 -27.17
C SER A 29 -6.14 0.76 -26.04
N THR A 30 -6.70 1.94 -26.29
CA THR A 30 -6.87 3.01 -25.29
C THR A 30 -7.65 2.54 -24.06
N LYS A 31 -8.65 1.68 -24.24
CA LYS A 31 -9.45 1.12 -23.13
C LYS A 31 -8.62 0.15 -22.28
N GLU A 32 -7.75 -0.64 -22.88
CA GLU A 32 -6.80 -1.48 -22.13
C GLU A 32 -5.72 -0.65 -21.44
N PHE A 33 -5.30 0.44 -22.06
CA PHE A 33 -4.26 1.32 -21.53
C PHE A 33 -4.72 2.06 -20.26
N TYR A 34 -5.95 2.57 -20.22
CA TYR A 34 -6.44 3.34 -19.07
C TYR A 34 -7.20 2.52 -18.02
N VAL A 35 -7.95 1.48 -18.43
CA VAL A 35 -8.83 0.72 -17.51
C VAL A 35 -8.72 -0.79 -17.65
N ALA A 36 -7.63 -1.30 -18.23
CA ALA A 36 -7.40 -2.73 -18.40
C ALA A 36 -8.55 -3.46 -19.13
N GLY A 37 -9.28 -2.75 -20.01
CA GLY A 37 -10.41 -3.30 -20.75
C GLY A 37 -11.70 -3.43 -19.94
N GLY A 38 -11.66 -3.17 -18.62
CA GLY A 38 -12.81 -3.31 -17.72
C GLY A 38 -13.16 -4.77 -17.39
N GLY A 39 -12.24 -5.71 -17.58
CA GLY A 39 -12.47 -7.15 -17.44
C GLY A 39 -11.63 -7.85 -16.36
N VAL A 40 -11.00 -7.09 -15.45
CA VAL A 40 -10.15 -7.70 -14.41
C VAL A 40 -11.04 -8.40 -13.38
N HIS A 41 -10.70 -9.64 -13.03
CA HIS A 41 -11.44 -10.42 -12.03
C HIS A 41 -11.40 -9.71 -10.66
N PRO A 42 -12.51 -9.66 -9.89
CA PRO A 42 -12.57 -8.92 -8.63
C PRO A 42 -11.46 -9.27 -7.62
N ILE A 43 -11.10 -10.55 -7.51
CA ILE A 43 -10.02 -11.01 -6.63
C ILE A 43 -8.67 -10.46 -7.10
N ALA A 44 -8.38 -10.56 -8.40
CA ALA A 44 -7.14 -10.05 -8.97
C ALA A 44 -7.04 -8.52 -8.84
N ASN A 45 -8.14 -7.81 -9.07
CA ASN A 45 -8.19 -6.37 -8.86
C ASN A 45 -8.03 -6.02 -7.37
N GLY A 46 -8.61 -6.81 -6.47
CA GLY A 46 -8.40 -6.67 -5.03
C GLY A 46 -6.94 -6.83 -4.61
N MET A 47 -6.24 -7.87 -5.11
CA MET A 47 -4.81 -8.06 -4.89
C MET A 47 -3.98 -6.90 -5.45
N ALA A 48 -4.31 -6.46 -6.68
CA ALA A 48 -3.62 -5.33 -7.30
C ALA A 48 -3.80 -4.04 -6.49
N THR A 49 -5.03 -3.76 -6.03
CA THR A 49 -5.31 -2.62 -5.15
C THR A 49 -4.61 -2.75 -3.81
N ALA A 50 -4.52 -3.94 -3.24
CA ALA A 50 -3.76 -4.16 -2.01
C ALA A 50 -2.26 -3.91 -2.22
N ALA A 51 -1.66 -4.40 -3.30
CA ALA A 51 -0.26 -4.07 -3.64
C ALA A 51 -0.04 -2.56 -3.83
N ASP A 52 -0.96 -1.87 -4.51
CA ASP A 52 -0.91 -0.42 -4.70
C ASP A 52 -1.01 0.33 -3.36
N TRP A 53 -1.79 -0.21 -2.42
CA TRP A 53 -1.95 0.29 -1.06
C TRP A 53 -0.71 0.07 -0.20
N MET A 54 -0.08 -1.09 -0.32
CA MET A 54 1.07 -1.55 0.46
C MET A 54 2.38 -0.93 -0.05
N SER A 55 2.39 0.39 -0.05
CA SER A 55 3.46 1.20 -0.61
C SER A 55 4.61 1.40 0.38
N ALA A 56 5.66 2.15 -0.01
CA ALA A 56 6.78 2.47 0.87
C ALA A 56 6.32 3.11 2.20
N ALA A 57 5.19 3.84 2.18
CA ALA A 57 4.58 4.40 3.37
C ALA A 57 4.16 3.32 4.38
N SER A 58 3.54 2.23 3.91
CA SER A 58 3.08 1.13 4.78
C SER A 58 4.22 0.24 5.24
N PHE A 59 5.23 0.00 4.39
CA PHE A 59 6.27 -0.97 4.70
C PHE A 59 7.46 -0.36 5.45
N ILE A 60 7.95 0.80 5.01
CA ILE A 60 9.14 1.46 5.58
C ILE A 60 8.70 2.50 6.61
N SER A 61 7.80 3.41 6.23
CA SER A 61 7.46 4.54 7.10
C SER A 61 6.64 4.13 8.32
N MET A 62 5.66 3.23 8.19
CA MET A 62 4.86 2.75 9.33
C MET A 62 5.74 2.07 10.38
N ALA A 63 6.59 1.12 9.96
CA ALA A 63 7.50 0.43 10.86
C ALA A 63 8.41 1.41 11.61
N GLY A 64 8.99 2.38 10.89
CA GLY A 64 9.83 3.42 11.51
C GLY A 64 9.08 4.34 12.47
N ILE A 65 7.87 4.78 12.11
CA ILE A 65 7.07 5.69 12.95
C ILE A 65 6.55 4.96 14.19
N ILE A 66 6.06 3.73 14.08
CA ILE A 66 5.58 2.94 15.22
C ILE A 66 6.74 2.63 16.16
N ALA A 67 7.91 2.23 15.64
CA ALA A 67 9.09 2.02 16.46
C ALA A 67 9.51 3.31 17.20
N ALA A 68 9.41 4.48 16.55
CA ALA A 68 9.84 5.74 17.13
C ALA A 68 8.84 6.37 18.12
N THR A 69 7.54 6.20 17.88
CA THR A 69 6.47 6.94 18.58
C THR A 69 5.44 6.06 19.27
N GLY A 70 5.58 4.74 19.18
CA GLY A 70 4.75 3.76 19.87
C GLY A 70 3.37 3.53 19.22
N TYR A 71 2.49 2.87 19.98
CA TYR A 71 1.17 2.42 19.56
C TYR A 71 0.23 3.56 19.16
N ALA A 72 0.43 4.77 19.66
CA ALA A 72 -0.34 5.95 19.25
C ALA A 72 -0.36 6.16 17.72
N SER A 73 0.70 5.75 17.03
CA SER A 73 0.80 5.81 15.57
C SER A 73 -0.04 4.77 14.82
N SER A 74 -0.68 3.83 15.52
CA SER A 74 -1.73 2.98 14.95
C SER A 74 -2.94 3.78 14.45
N ALA A 75 -3.08 5.06 14.85
CA ALA A 75 -4.03 5.99 14.26
C ALA A 75 -3.85 6.16 12.74
N TYR A 76 -2.62 6.01 12.21
CA TYR A 76 -2.38 5.98 10.76
C TYR A 76 -3.05 4.77 10.11
N LEU A 77 -2.90 3.60 10.71
CA LEU A 77 -3.50 2.36 10.25
C LEU A 77 -5.04 2.44 10.25
N MET A 78 -5.62 2.89 11.37
CA MET A 78 -7.07 3.08 11.48
C MET A 78 -7.58 4.13 10.49
N GLY A 79 -6.86 5.24 10.34
CA GLY A 79 -7.22 6.32 9.44
C GLY A 79 -7.24 5.86 7.98
N TRP A 80 -6.18 5.22 7.52
CA TRP A 80 -6.11 4.75 6.14
C TRP A 80 -7.13 3.66 5.84
N THR A 81 -7.22 2.63 6.70
CA THR A 81 -8.19 1.53 6.51
C THR A 81 -9.63 2.02 6.57
N GLY A 82 -9.95 2.91 7.52
CA GLY A 82 -11.25 3.56 7.61
C GLY A 82 -11.59 4.40 6.37
N GLY A 83 -10.61 5.13 5.84
CA GLY A 83 -10.76 5.88 4.58
C GLY A 83 -11.01 4.97 3.38
N TYR A 84 -10.38 3.80 3.32
CA TYR A 84 -10.67 2.79 2.29
C TYR A 84 -12.10 2.30 2.38
N VAL A 85 -12.61 2.04 3.58
CA VAL A 85 -14.01 1.62 3.79
C VAL A 85 -14.98 2.69 3.31
N ILE A 86 -14.72 3.97 3.63
CA ILE A 86 -15.52 5.11 3.14
C ILE A 86 -15.52 5.13 1.61
N LEU A 87 -14.34 5.05 0.99
CA LEU A 87 -14.19 5.03 -0.46
C LEU A 87 -14.95 3.85 -1.10
N ALA A 88 -14.76 2.64 -0.58
CA ALA A 88 -15.36 1.41 -1.06
C ALA A 88 -16.89 1.42 -0.97
N MET A 89 -17.44 1.93 0.14
CA MET A 89 -18.87 1.90 0.41
C MET A 89 -19.61 3.07 -0.22
N LEU A 90 -19.03 4.28 -0.16
CA LEU A 90 -19.73 5.52 -0.51
C LEU A 90 -19.36 6.07 -1.89
N LEU A 91 -18.16 5.80 -2.42
CA LEU A 91 -17.70 6.41 -3.67
C LEU A 91 -17.64 5.39 -4.83
N ALA A 92 -17.08 4.20 -4.59
CA ALA A 92 -16.85 3.19 -5.63
C ALA A 92 -18.10 2.84 -6.47
N PRO A 93 -19.31 2.63 -5.89
CA PRO A 93 -20.49 2.28 -6.67
C PRO A 93 -20.95 3.42 -7.60
N TYR A 94 -20.82 4.68 -7.15
CA TYR A 94 -21.25 5.85 -7.92
C TYR A 94 -20.29 6.17 -9.04
N LEU A 95 -18.99 6.09 -8.76
CA LEU A 95 -17.94 6.28 -9.76
C LEU A 95 -18.09 5.23 -10.86
N ARG A 96 -18.30 3.95 -10.51
CA ARG A 96 -18.51 2.91 -11.51
C ARG A 96 -19.76 3.14 -12.37
N LYS A 97 -20.87 3.59 -11.76
CA LYS A 97 -22.09 3.93 -12.51
C LYS A 97 -21.90 5.10 -13.47
N PHE A 98 -20.99 6.02 -13.16
CA PHE A 98 -20.74 7.22 -13.97
C PHE A 98 -19.97 6.91 -15.27
N GLY A 99 -19.18 5.82 -15.30
CA GLY A 99 -18.60 5.28 -16.54
C GLY A 99 -17.53 6.13 -17.23
N LYS A 100 -17.05 7.22 -16.59
CA LYS A 100 -15.94 8.05 -17.08
C LYS A 100 -14.60 7.54 -16.58
N PHE A 101 -13.53 7.96 -17.23
CA PHE A 101 -12.18 7.48 -16.97
C PHE A 101 -11.46 8.24 -15.83
N THR A 102 -11.92 9.43 -15.43
CA THR A 102 -11.22 10.29 -14.46
C THR A 102 -12.16 10.92 -13.41
N VAL A 103 -11.61 11.19 -12.22
CA VAL A 103 -12.32 11.87 -11.12
C VAL A 103 -12.61 13.35 -11.44
N PRO A 104 -11.71 14.12 -12.07
CA PRO A 104 -12.03 15.50 -12.46
C PRO A 104 -13.18 15.58 -13.48
N ASP A 105 -13.28 14.63 -14.40
CA ASP A 105 -14.41 14.57 -15.33
C ASP A 105 -15.74 14.33 -14.59
N PHE A 106 -15.73 13.42 -13.62
CA PHE A 106 -16.86 13.18 -12.74
C PHE A 106 -17.31 14.47 -12.04
N ILE A 107 -16.38 15.22 -11.42
CA ILE A 107 -16.69 16.47 -10.73
C ILE A 107 -17.23 17.52 -11.70
N GLY A 108 -16.58 17.70 -12.85
CA GLY A 108 -16.98 18.68 -13.85
C GLY A 108 -18.38 18.45 -14.41
N GLU A 109 -18.73 17.19 -14.67
CA GLU A 109 -20.07 16.83 -15.16
C GLU A 109 -21.12 16.85 -14.03
N ARG A 110 -20.78 16.36 -12.83
CA ARG A 110 -21.70 16.34 -11.67
C ARG A 110 -22.19 17.74 -11.27
N PHE A 111 -21.32 18.74 -11.39
CA PHE A 111 -21.61 20.14 -11.06
C PHE A 111 -21.80 21.03 -12.29
N TYR A 112 -21.79 20.46 -13.50
CA TYR A 112 -21.90 21.20 -14.77
C TYR A 112 -20.94 22.40 -14.88
N SER A 113 -19.73 22.28 -14.32
CA SER A 113 -18.81 23.41 -14.14
C SER A 113 -17.40 23.09 -14.64
N ARG A 114 -16.93 23.87 -15.62
CA ARG A 114 -15.53 23.82 -16.09
C ARG A 114 -14.54 24.28 -15.01
N GLY A 115 -14.94 25.24 -14.17
CA GLY A 115 -14.12 25.70 -13.05
C GLY A 115 -13.91 24.60 -12.00
N ALA A 116 -14.98 23.86 -11.65
CA ALA A 116 -14.88 22.73 -10.72
C ALA A 116 -14.01 21.60 -11.28
N ARG A 117 -14.10 21.32 -12.60
CA ARG A 117 -13.20 20.38 -13.28
C ARG A 117 -11.74 20.81 -13.17
N LEU A 118 -11.45 22.08 -13.48
CA LEU A 118 -10.08 22.60 -13.44
C LEU A 118 -9.50 22.52 -12.02
N MET A 119 -10.28 22.91 -11.00
CA MET A 119 -9.85 22.80 -9.61
C MET A 119 -9.56 21.34 -9.22
N ALA A 120 -10.42 20.41 -9.63
CA ALA A 120 -10.19 18.98 -9.40
C ALA A 120 -8.91 18.46 -10.08
N VAL A 121 -8.60 18.93 -11.29
CA VAL A 121 -7.33 18.60 -11.96
C VAL A 121 -6.13 19.14 -11.18
N LEU A 122 -6.19 20.38 -10.68
CA LEU A 122 -5.09 20.96 -9.89
C LEU A 122 -4.87 20.19 -8.58
N CYS A 123 -5.95 19.89 -7.85
CA CYS A 123 -5.87 19.07 -6.64
C CYS A 123 -5.32 17.67 -6.93
N LEU A 124 -5.76 17.05 -8.04
CA LEU A 124 -5.29 15.73 -8.48
C LEU A 124 -3.79 15.73 -8.73
N ILE A 125 -3.28 16.71 -9.48
CA ILE A 125 -1.85 16.83 -9.80
C ILE A 125 -1.04 17.06 -8.54
N LEU A 126 -1.46 18.00 -7.69
CA LEU A 126 -0.76 18.32 -6.44
C LEU A 126 -0.64 17.07 -5.55
N ALA A 127 -1.75 16.38 -5.30
CA ALA A 127 -1.75 15.16 -4.49
C ALA A 127 -0.88 14.06 -5.10
N SER A 128 -0.95 13.87 -6.42
CA SER A 128 -0.19 12.82 -7.12
C SER A 128 1.32 13.10 -7.09
N VAL A 129 1.75 14.35 -7.30
CA VAL A 129 3.18 14.72 -7.26
C VAL A 129 3.74 14.53 -5.86
N THR A 130 3.05 15.02 -4.82
CA THR A 130 3.49 14.83 -3.43
C THR A 130 3.61 13.33 -3.09
N TYR A 131 2.66 12.52 -3.54
CA TYR A 131 2.70 11.08 -3.33
C TYR A 131 3.90 10.41 -4.02
N VAL A 132 4.13 10.74 -5.29
CA VAL A 132 5.25 10.19 -6.08
C VAL A 132 6.60 10.55 -5.46
N ILE A 133 6.78 11.76 -4.93
CA ILE A 133 8.03 12.15 -4.24
C ILE A 133 8.33 11.21 -3.07
N GLY A 134 7.33 10.91 -2.23
CA GLY A 134 7.48 9.98 -1.11
C GLY A 134 7.83 8.56 -1.57
N GLN A 135 7.12 8.06 -2.59
CA GLN A 135 7.37 6.71 -3.14
C GLN A 135 8.76 6.58 -3.78
N MET A 136 9.20 7.59 -4.54
CA MET A 136 10.52 7.57 -5.19
C MET A 136 11.64 7.66 -4.16
N THR A 137 11.45 8.41 -3.08
CA THR A 137 12.40 8.46 -1.97
C THR A 137 12.52 7.08 -1.30
N GLY A 138 11.39 6.43 -1.01
CA GLY A 138 11.37 5.07 -0.44
C GLY A 138 12.02 4.04 -1.37
N ALA A 139 11.75 4.11 -2.67
CA ALA A 139 12.39 3.27 -3.67
C ALA A 139 13.91 3.51 -3.71
N GLY A 140 14.36 4.77 -3.72
CA GLY A 140 15.77 5.13 -3.70
C GLY A 140 16.53 4.55 -2.51
N VAL A 141 15.94 4.63 -1.31
CA VAL A 141 16.50 4.01 -0.10
C VAL A 141 16.61 2.50 -0.26
N ALA A 142 15.56 1.83 -0.73
CA ALA A 142 15.60 0.38 -0.96
C ALA A 142 16.69 -0.01 -1.98
N PHE A 143 16.72 0.64 -3.14
CA PHE A 143 17.71 0.37 -4.19
C PHE A 143 19.14 0.64 -3.75
N SER A 144 19.38 1.70 -2.97
CA SER A 144 20.73 1.99 -2.43
C SER A 144 21.26 0.86 -1.54
N ARG A 145 20.38 0.20 -0.79
CA ARG A 145 20.73 -0.91 0.10
C ARG A 145 20.96 -2.22 -0.64
N PHE A 146 20.19 -2.49 -1.71
CA PHE A 146 20.30 -3.75 -2.44
C PHE A 146 21.33 -3.75 -3.57
N LEU A 147 21.50 -2.62 -4.27
CA LEU A 147 22.47 -2.48 -5.35
C LEU A 147 23.80 -1.87 -4.88
N GLU A 148 23.90 -1.48 -3.60
CA GLU A 148 25.07 -0.84 -3.00
C GLU A 148 25.51 0.44 -3.75
N VAL A 149 24.53 1.20 -4.25
CA VAL A 149 24.72 2.47 -4.96
C VAL A 149 24.27 3.65 -4.11
N SER A 150 24.59 4.88 -4.52
CA SER A 150 24.09 6.08 -3.84
C SER A 150 22.56 6.17 -3.91
N SER A 151 21.93 6.81 -2.92
CA SER A 151 20.47 7.00 -2.91
C SER A 151 19.98 7.75 -4.15
N GLU A 152 20.74 8.71 -4.66
CA GLU A 152 20.39 9.43 -5.88
C GLU A 152 20.40 8.51 -7.11
N ALA A 153 21.44 7.68 -7.27
CA ALA A 153 21.48 6.68 -8.33
C ALA A 153 20.32 5.67 -8.19
N GLY A 154 20.00 5.25 -6.96
CA GLY A 154 18.87 4.38 -6.67
C GLY A 154 17.52 4.97 -7.12
N ILE A 155 17.30 6.27 -6.91
CA ILE A 155 16.08 6.96 -7.38
C ILE A 155 16.00 6.93 -8.91
N TRP A 156 17.10 7.24 -9.62
CA TRP A 156 17.11 7.25 -11.08
C TRP A 156 16.90 5.86 -11.68
N ILE A 157 17.50 4.82 -11.08
CA ILE A 157 17.28 3.43 -11.49
C ILE A 157 15.81 3.03 -11.28
N ALA A 158 15.24 3.32 -10.10
CA ALA A 158 13.84 3.04 -9.80
C ALA A 158 12.91 3.74 -10.80
N ALA A 159 13.14 5.03 -11.05
CA ALA A 159 12.36 5.84 -11.98
C ALA A 159 12.41 5.27 -13.40
N ALA A 160 13.59 4.89 -13.89
CA ALA A 160 13.75 4.30 -15.22
C ALA A 160 12.98 2.98 -15.36
N ILE A 161 13.09 2.07 -14.37
CA ILE A 161 12.40 0.78 -14.40
C ILE A 161 10.88 0.98 -14.37
N VAL A 162 10.39 1.80 -13.45
CA VAL A 162 8.95 2.11 -13.31
C VAL A 162 8.41 2.75 -14.59
N PHE A 163 9.15 3.69 -15.17
CA PHE A 163 8.78 4.33 -16.43
C PHE A 163 8.64 3.31 -17.56
N LEU A 164 9.63 2.42 -17.74
CA LEU A 164 9.62 1.41 -18.79
C LEU A 164 8.38 0.51 -18.70
N TYR A 165 8.14 -0.16 -17.57
CA TYR A 165 7.01 -1.09 -17.50
C TYR A 165 5.64 -0.37 -17.45
N ALA A 166 5.56 0.85 -16.90
CA ALA A 166 4.30 1.59 -16.85
C ALA A 166 3.88 2.11 -18.23
N VAL A 167 4.81 2.69 -19.00
CA VAL A 167 4.53 3.23 -20.34
C VAL A 167 4.25 2.11 -21.33
N PHE A 168 5.01 1.01 -21.30
CA PHE A 168 4.82 -0.09 -22.25
C PHE A 168 3.69 -1.04 -21.84
N GLY A 169 3.38 -1.19 -20.56
CA GLY A 169 2.35 -2.13 -20.08
C GLY A 169 0.92 -1.55 -20.06
N GLY A 170 0.76 -0.25 -19.79
CA GLY A 170 -0.54 0.37 -19.51
C GLY A 170 -1.23 -0.23 -18.27
N MET A 171 -2.47 0.17 -17.99
CA MET A 171 -3.23 -0.29 -16.81
C MET A 171 -3.41 -1.82 -16.78
N LYS A 172 -3.53 -2.48 -17.94
CA LYS A 172 -3.57 -3.95 -18.05
C LYS A 172 -2.28 -4.58 -17.53
N GLY A 173 -1.13 -4.16 -18.04
CA GLY A 173 0.18 -4.61 -17.56
C GLY A 173 0.37 -4.33 -16.08
N ILE A 174 0.09 -3.10 -15.64
CA ILE A 174 0.23 -2.69 -14.23
C ILE A 174 -0.66 -3.54 -13.31
N SER A 175 -1.87 -3.89 -13.72
CA SER A 175 -2.77 -4.71 -12.88
C SER A 175 -2.20 -6.09 -12.61
N TYR A 176 -1.69 -6.77 -13.63
CA TYR A 176 -1.13 -8.12 -13.46
C TYR A 176 0.25 -8.10 -12.78
N THR A 177 1.08 -7.07 -13.02
CA THR A 177 2.33 -6.92 -12.27
C THR A 177 2.06 -6.67 -10.80
N GLN A 178 1.05 -5.86 -10.45
CA GLN A 178 0.66 -5.63 -9.06
C GLN A 178 0.11 -6.88 -8.37
N VAL A 179 -0.61 -7.76 -9.08
CA VAL A 179 -0.99 -9.06 -8.52
C VAL A 179 0.24 -9.88 -8.13
N ALA A 180 1.24 -9.95 -9.01
CA ALA A 180 2.49 -10.65 -8.71
C ALA A 180 3.24 -9.98 -7.55
N GLN A 181 3.32 -8.65 -7.54
CA GLN A 181 3.93 -7.87 -6.45
C GLN A 181 3.25 -8.13 -5.11
N TYR A 182 1.91 -8.21 -5.08
CA TYR A 182 1.16 -8.53 -3.87
C TYR A 182 1.58 -9.88 -3.29
N VAL A 183 1.65 -10.92 -4.13
CA VAL A 183 2.04 -12.27 -3.70
C VAL A 183 3.46 -12.29 -3.15
N VAL A 184 4.41 -11.65 -3.84
CA VAL A 184 5.80 -11.55 -3.37
C VAL A 184 5.86 -10.83 -2.03
N LEU A 185 5.16 -9.70 -1.91
CA LEU A 185 5.18 -8.86 -0.72
C LEU A 185 4.54 -9.57 0.48
N ILE A 186 3.35 -10.15 0.34
CA ILE A 186 2.67 -10.80 1.46
C ILE A 186 3.45 -12.02 1.96
N VAL A 187 4.04 -12.81 1.05
CA VAL A 187 4.89 -13.95 1.42
C VAL A 187 6.16 -13.46 2.14
N ALA A 188 6.82 -12.44 1.60
CA ALA A 188 8.02 -11.87 2.19
C ALA A 188 7.77 -11.22 3.57
N TYR A 189 6.55 -10.78 3.85
CA TYR A 189 6.19 -10.19 5.13
C TYR A 189 5.71 -11.22 6.15
N THR A 190 4.74 -12.06 5.78
CA THR A 190 4.09 -12.98 6.71
C THR A 190 5.02 -14.09 7.17
N ILE A 191 5.92 -14.59 6.31
CA ILE A 191 6.85 -15.67 6.70
C ILE A 191 7.76 -15.22 7.87
N PRO A 192 8.55 -14.14 7.77
CA PRO A 192 9.36 -13.66 8.88
C PRO A 192 8.53 -13.34 10.13
N ALA A 193 7.37 -12.70 9.97
CA ALA A 193 6.51 -12.35 11.10
C ALA A 193 6.06 -13.60 11.90
N VAL A 194 5.64 -14.66 11.21
CA VAL A 194 5.26 -15.95 11.83
C VAL A 194 6.44 -16.56 12.58
N PHE A 195 7.65 -16.58 11.99
CA PHE A 195 8.83 -17.14 12.64
C PHE A 195 9.27 -16.33 13.86
N ILE A 196 9.21 -14.99 13.79
CA ILE A 196 9.47 -14.11 14.93
C ILE A 196 8.47 -14.39 16.06
N SER A 197 7.18 -14.48 15.73
CA SER A 197 6.14 -14.77 16.71
C SER A 197 6.34 -16.14 17.39
N LEU A 198 6.71 -17.17 16.62
CA LEU A 198 7.04 -18.49 17.13
C LEU A 198 8.21 -18.46 18.11
N GLN A 199 9.31 -17.79 17.74
CA GLN A 199 10.50 -17.71 18.59
C GLN A 199 10.24 -16.93 19.87
N LEU A 200 9.49 -15.84 19.79
CA LEU A 200 9.24 -14.97 20.94
C LEU A 200 8.15 -15.50 21.87
N THR A 201 7.11 -16.18 21.36
CA THR A 201 5.89 -16.50 22.15
C THR A 201 5.38 -17.94 22.01
N ASN A 202 6.05 -18.79 21.22
CA ASN A 202 5.56 -20.12 20.83
C ASN A 202 4.21 -20.12 20.09
N ASN A 203 3.72 -18.96 19.63
CA ASN A 203 2.50 -18.85 18.84
C ASN A 203 2.84 -18.58 17.37
N PRO A 204 2.34 -19.37 16.40
CA PRO A 204 2.56 -19.11 14.98
C PRO A 204 1.80 -17.91 14.43
N ASN A 205 0.77 -17.42 15.11
CA ASN A 205 0.02 -16.28 14.64
C ASN A 205 0.57 -14.99 15.28
N PRO A 206 1.19 -14.08 14.51
CA PRO A 206 1.76 -12.83 15.03
C PRO A 206 0.77 -11.97 15.80
N MET A 207 -0.49 -11.91 15.36
CA MET A 207 -1.55 -11.17 16.04
C MET A 207 -1.73 -11.66 17.48
N PHE A 208 -1.81 -12.98 17.66
CA PHE A 208 -2.03 -13.57 18.99
C PHE A 208 -0.74 -13.64 19.80
N GLY A 209 0.41 -13.83 19.13
CA GLY A 209 1.71 -13.79 19.78
C GLY A 209 2.01 -12.42 20.41
N MET A 210 1.58 -11.32 19.79
CA MET A 210 1.74 -9.97 20.33
C MET A 210 1.14 -9.80 21.74
N PHE A 211 0.00 -10.45 22.01
CA PHE A 211 -0.66 -10.45 23.32
C PHE A 211 -0.24 -11.63 24.21
N GLY A 212 0.73 -12.43 23.77
CA GLY A 212 1.23 -13.60 24.48
C GLY A 212 2.30 -13.27 25.50
N THR A 213 2.84 -14.34 26.10
CA THR A 213 3.97 -14.27 27.02
C THR A 213 5.27 -14.49 26.25
N HIS A 214 6.27 -13.66 26.53
CA HIS A 214 7.61 -13.85 25.99
C HIS A 214 8.25 -15.12 26.58
N ALA A 215 8.67 -16.03 25.71
CA ALA A 215 9.09 -17.38 26.07
C ALA A 215 10.28 -17.43 27.02
N GLU A 216 11.26 -16.52 26.86
CA GLU A 216 12.46 -16.52 27.70
C GLU A 216 12.29 -15.78 29.03
N SER A 217 11.54 -14.68 29.04
CA SER A 217 11.40 -13.83 30.24
C SER A 217 10.18 -14.15 31.10
N GLY A 218 9.19 -14.86 30.56
CA GLY A 218 7.92 -15.13 31.24
C GLY A 218 7.02 -13.88 31.44
N ALA A 219 7.44 -12.72 30.94
CA ALA A 219 6.67 -11.47 31.00
C ALA A 219 5.77 -11.31 29.76
N PRO A 220 4.69 -10.51 29.83
CA PRO A 220 3.91 -10.16 28.64
C PRO A 220 4.79 -9.56 27.54
N LEU A 221 4.62 -10.00 26.29
CA LEU A 221 5.47 -9.54 25.18
C LEU A 221 5.41 -8.03 24.99
N LEU A 222 4.23 -7.41 25.15
CA LEU A 222 4.07 -5.95 25.06
C LEU A 222 4.90 -5.19 26.10
N GLN A 223 5.00 -5.72 27.32
CA GLN A 223 5.83 -5.12 28.36
C GLN A 223 7.31 -5.24 27.97
N LYS A 224 7.73 -6.42 27.51
CA LYS A 224 9.13 -6.62 27.08
C LYS A 224 9.50 -5.76 25.88
N LEU A 225 8.57 -5.59 24.93
CA LEU A 225 8.72 -4.69 23.79
C LEU A 225 8.90 -3.24 24.23
N SER A 226 8.07 -2.79 25.18
CA SER A 226 8.20 -1.45 25.76
C SER A 226 9.56 -1.23 26.43
N GLU A 227 10.02 -2.17 27.27
CA GLU A 227 11.33 -2.10 27.92
C GLU A 227 12.46 -1.98 26.89
N VAL A 228 12.47 -2.84 25.87
CA VAL A 228 13.50 -2.84 24.82
C VAL A 228 13.49 -1.54 24.02
N LEU A 229 12.32 -0.99 23.69
CA LEU A 229 12.23 0.29 22.97
C LEU A 229 12.75 1.46 23.81
N VAL A 230 12.43 1.49 25.10
CA VAL A 230 12.94 2.53 26.01
C VAL A 230 14.45 2.41 26.19
N GLU A 231 15.00 1.20 26.31
CA GLU A 231 16.46 0.95 26.36
C GLU A 231 17.18 1.43 25.09
N LEU A 232 16.54 1.29 23.93
CA LEU A 232 17.03 1.79 22.64
C LEU A 232 16.89 3.32 22.47
N GLY A 233 16.30 4.02 23.45
CA GLY A 233 16.08 5.46 23.42
C GLY A 233 14.81 5.90 22.69
N PHE A 234 13.90 4.97 22.38
CA PHE A 234 12.59 5.29 21.81
C PHE A 234 11.54 5.52 22.90
N ARG A 235 10.36 5.97 22.49
CA ARG A 235 9.21 6.09 23.39
C ARG A 235 8.65 4.72 23.76
N ASP A 236 8.06 4.65 24.95
CA ASP A 236 7.28 3.50 25.40
C ASP A 236 6.20 3.18 24.35
N TYR A 237 6.16 1.92 23.92
CA TYR A 237 5.18 1.42 22.96
C TYR A 237 3.75 1.65 23.44
N ALA A 238 3.48 1.46 24.74
CA ALA A 238 2.16 1.59 25.34
C ALA A 238 1.90 2.99 25.93
N ALA A 239 2.73 3.98 25.61
CA ALA A 239 2.54 5.35 26.06
C ALA A 239 1.16 5.89 25.64
N ASP A 240 0.49 6.53 26.59
CA ASP A 240 -0.82 7.14 26.33
C ASP A 240 -0.69 8.36 25.39
N VAL A 241 -1.77 8.65 24.67
CA VAL A 241 -1.86 9.80 23.79
C VAL A 241 -2.18 11.07 24.60
N PRO A 242 -1.53 12.22 24.32
CA PRO A 242 -1.77 13.46 25.06
C PRO A 242 -3.22 13.98 24.99
N SER A 243 -3.96 13.62 23.94
CA SER A 243 -5.36 13.99 23.78
C SER A 243 -6.07 13.01 22.85
N HIS A 244 -7.04 12.27 23.38
CA HIS A 244 -7.88 11.36 22.60
C HIS A 244 -8.72 12.10 21.55
N LEU A 245 -9.13 13.35 21.82
CA LEU A 245 -9.85 14.16 20.83
C LEU A 245 -8.96 14.44 19.61
N ASN A 246 -7.70 14.83 19.83
CA ASN A 246 -6.76 15.07 18.74
C ASN A 246 -6.49 13.78 17.94
N MET A 247 -6.38 12.64 18.62
CA MET A 247 -6.24 11.34 17.96
C MET A 247 -7.46 11.01 17.07
N VAL A 248 -8.68 11.26 17.55
CA VAL A 248 -9.90 11.06 16.76
C VAL A 248 -9.96 12.00 15.56
N LEU A 249 -9.71 13.30 15.75
CA LEU A 249 -9.71 14.29 14.66
C LEU A 249 -8.61 14.00 13.63
N PHE A 250 -7.45 13.56 14.09
CA PHE A 250 -6.35 13.15 13.22
C PHE A 250 -6.73 11.90 12.40
N THR A 251 -7.29 10.89 13.05
CA THR A 251 -7.77 9.68 12.37
C THR A 251 -8.84 10.01 11.33
N LEU A 252 -9.81 10.86 11.66
CA LEU A 252 -10.84 11.32 10.71
C LEU A 252 -10.26 12.09 9.52
N SER A 253 -9.29 12.97 9.78
CA SER A 253 -8.57 13.70 8.72
C SER A 253 -7.88 12.74 7.75
N LEU A 254 -7.21 11.71 8.28
CA LEU A 254 -6.60 10.65 7.48
C LEU A 254 -7.64 9.86 6.69
N MET A 255 -8.78 9.48 7.29
CA MET A 255 -9.85 8.76 6.59
C MET A 255 -10.37 9.55 5.38
N VAL A 256 -10.63 10.84 5.56
CA VAL A 256 -11.12 11.72 4.48
C VAL A 256 -10.05 11.89 3.40
N GLY A 257 -8.80 12.13 3.79
CA GLY A 257 -7.68 12.26 2.85
C GLY A 257 -7.48 10.99 2.01
N THR A 258 -7.52 9.83 2.66
CA THR A 258 -7.37 8.53 2.01
C THR A 258 -8.51 8.22 1.04
N ALA A 259 -9.74 8.61 1.37
CA ALA A 259 -10.87 8.43 0.46
C ALA A 259 -10.74 9.25 -0.84
N GLY A 260 -9.89 10.28 -0.86
CA GLY A 260 -9.58 11.09 -2.04
C GLY A 260 -8.44 10.55 -2.91
N LEU A 261 -7.81 9.42 -2.55
CA LEU A 261 -6.61 8.94 -3.24
C LEU A 261 -6.89 8.54 -4.70
N PRO A 262 -6.32 9.26 -5.69
CA PRO A 262 -6.71 9.07 -7.08
C PRO A 262 -6.28 7.72 -7.66
N HIS A 263 -5.11 7.22 -7.27
CA HIS A 263 -4.57 5.94 -7.74
C HIS A 263 -5.43 4.75 -7.28
N VAL A 264 -6.06 4.85 -6.10
CA VAL A 264 -7.01 3.83 -5.63
C VAL A 264 -8.35 3.97 -6.36
N ILE A 265 -8.83 5.20 -6.55
CA ILE A 265 -10.12 5.44 -7.19
C ILE A 265 -10.18 4.85 -8.61
N ILE A 266 -9.11 4.98 -9.40
CA ILE A 266 -9.09 4.49 -10.78
C ILE A 266 -9.24 2.96 -10.88
N ARG A 267 -8.90 2.21 -9.83
CA ARG A 267 -9.04 0.75 -9.75
C ARG A 267 -10.49 0.28 -9.70
N PHE A 268 -11.44 1.17 -9.39
CA PHE A 268 -12.87 0.81 -9.49
C PHE A 268 -13.39 0.87 -10.93
N PHE A 269 -12.63 1.43 -11.88
CA PHE A 269 -13.00 1.45 -13.29
C PHE A 269 -12.53 0.22 -14.09
N THR A 270 -11.67 -0.64 -13.52
CA THR A 270 -11.06 -1.80 -14.20
C THR A 270 -11.89 -3.09 -14.13
N VAL A 271 -12.91 -3.13 -13.28
CA VAL A 271 -13.82 -4.28 -13.09
C VAL A 271 -15.08 -4.15 -13.96
N PRO A 272 -15.79 -5.24 -14.31
CA PRO A 272 -16.89 -5.17 -15.29
C PRO A 272 -18.19 -4.58 -14.73
N LYS A 273 -18.60 -4.94 -13.50
CA LYS A 273 -19.89 -4.52 -12.92
C LYS A 273 -19.73 -3.74 -11.62
N VAL A 274 -20.80 -3.05 -11.19
CA VAL A 274 -20.86 -2.37 -9.89
C VAL A 274 -20.74 -3.35 -8.72
N ALA A 275 -21.34 -4.54 -8.85
CA ALA A 275 -21.21 -5.61 -7.86
C ALA A 275 -19.74 -6.08 -7.74
N ASP A 276 -19.06 -6.21 -8.87
CA ASP A 276 -17.64 -6.60 -8.94
C ASP A 276 -16.73 -5.53 -8.32
N ALA A 277 -17.07 -4.24 -8.43
CA ALA A 277 -16.35 -3.16 -7.75
C ALA A 277 -16.45 -3.27 -6.23
N ARG A 278 -17.63 -3.62 -5.70
CA ARG A 278 -17.82 -3.85 -4.26
C ARG A 278 -17.06 -5.08 -3.78
N TRP A 279 -17.13 -6.18 -4.52
CA TRP A 279 -16.39 -7.40 -4.20
C TRP A 279 -14.88 -7.17 -4.28
N SER A 280 -14.40 -6.45 -5.29
CA SER A 280 -12.99 -6.07 -5.40
C SER A 280 -12.52 -5.24 -4.21
N ALA A 281 -13.35 -4.32 -3.72
CA ALA A 281 -13.05 -3.54 -2.54
C ALA A 281 -12.99 -4.42 -1.27
N GLY A 282 -13.94 -5.35 -1.12
CA GLY A 282 -13.93 -6.32 -0.03
C GLY A 282 -12.69 -7.21 -0.05
N TRP A 283 -12.31 -7.73 -1.21
CA TRP A 283 -11.08 -8.52 -1.37
C TRP A 283 -9.83 -7.71 -1.08
N ALA A 284 -9.75 -6.46 -1.54
CA ALA A 284 -8.63 -5.57 -1.20
C ALA A 284 -8.51 -5.38 0.32
N LEU A 285 -9.62 -5.18 1.04
CA LEU A 285 -9.61 -5.09 2.50
C LEU A 285 -9.10 -6.37 3.17
N VAL A 286 -9.52 -7.55 2.69
CA VAL A 286 -9.01 -8.83 3.19
C VAL A 286 -7.49 -8.92 2.98
N PHE A 287 -7.01 -8.58 1.80
CA PHE A 287 -5.58 -8.63 1.46
C PHE A 287 -4.73 -7.62 2.23
N ILE A 288 -5.26 -6.42 2.48
CA ILE A 288 -4.64 -5.39 3.31
C ILE A 288 -4.63 -5.85 4.79
N ALA A 289 -5.73 -6.43 5.26
CA ALA A 289 -5.84 -6.96 6.61
C ALA A 289 -4.83 -8.09 6.87
N LEU A 290 -4.55 -8.96 5.89
CA LEU A 290 -3.53 -10.00 6.06
C LEU A 290 -2.17 -9.41 6.45
N LEU A 291 -1.77 -8.26 5.91
CA LEU A 291 -0.53 -7.61 6.32
C LEU A 291 -0.70 -6.93 7.68
N TYR A 292 -1.70 -6.07 7.82
CA TYR A 292 -1.83 -5.24 9.02
C TYR A 292 -2.19 -6.01 10.30
N LEU A 293 -2.79 -7.19 10.18
CA LEU A 293 -3.01 -8.09 11.31
C LEU A 293 -1.76 -8.89 11.68
N THR A 294 -0.82 -9.05 10.74
CA THR A 294 0.48 -9.69 11.01
C THR A 294 1.55 -8.70 11.46
N ALA A 295 1.27 -7.40 11.34
CA ALA A 295 2.13 -6.34 11.82
C ALA A 295 1.99 -6.19 13.34
N PRO A 296 3.07 -6.34 14.13
CA PRO A 296 3.09 -6.04 15.56
C PRO A 296 3.08 -4.53 15.85
#